data_AF-T1XF48-F1
#
_entry.id   AF-T1XF48-F1
#
_cell.length_a   1.000
_cell.length_b   1.000
_cell.length_c   1.000
_cell.angle_alpha   90.00
_cell.angle_beta   90.00
_cell.angle_gamma   90.00
#
_symmetry.space_group_name_H-M   'P 1'
#
loop_
_entity.id
_entity.type
_entity.pdbx_description
1 polymer ?
#
loop_
_entity_poly.entity_id
_entity_poly.type
_entity_poly.pdbx_seq_one_letter_code
_entity_poly.pdbx_strand_id
1 'polypeptide(L)' 'MPFSVTPLATIEREAKAAAERGETPNEACRYPFDDPAGQAFVRIYNEHRDALRVRASQHTSERSV' A
#
# COMPACT_ATOMS: atom_id res chain seq x y z
N MET A 1 13.89 22.68 -14.09
CA MET A 1 13.45 21.38 -14.63
C MET A 1 12.24 20.96 -13.81
N PRO A 2 11.06 20.68 -14.39
CA PRO A 2 9.95 20.16 -13.61
C PRO A 2 10.33 18.74 -13.20
N PHE A 3 10.62 18.53 -11.91
CA PHE A 3 10.74 17.18 -11.38
C PHE A 3 9.45 16.47 -11.75
N SER A 4 9.55 15.42 -12.58
CA SER A 4 8.41 14.58 -12.93
C SER A 4 8.02 13.83 -11.66
N VAL A 5 7.30 14.52 -10.78
CA VAL A 5 6.69 13.93 -9.59
C VAL A 5 5.75 12.86 -10.11
N THR A 6 6.08 11.60 -9.84
CA THR A 6 5.18 10.50 -10.16
C THR A 6 3.82 10.83 -9.57
N PRO A 7 2.74 10.80 -10.38
CA PRO A 7 1.41 11.16 -9.88
C PRO A 7 1.06 10.27 -8.68
N LEU A 8 0.59 10.88 -7.59
CA LEU A 8 0.21 10.16 -6.37
C LEU A 8 -0.75 9.00 -6.65
N ALA A 9 -1.66 9.18 -7.62
CA ALA A 9 -2.59 8.14 -8.08
C ALA A 9 -1.88 6.86 -8.60
N THR A 10 -0.69 7.00 -9.20
CA THR A 10 0.10 5.84 -9.65
C THR A 10 0.70 5.12 -8.45
N ILE A 11 1.27 5.88 -7.52
CA ILE A 11 1.86 5.34 -6.27
C ILE A 11 0.79 4.60 -5.46
N GLU A 12 -0.41 5.19 -5.34
CA GLU A 12 -1.54 4.57 -4.65
C GLU A 12 -1.93 3.24 -5.29
N ARG A 13 -2.05 3.19 -6.62
CA ARG A 13 -2.40 1.95 -7.33
C ARG A 13 -1.35 0.87 -7.12
N GLU A 14 -0.07 1.22 -7.22
CA GLU A 14 1.03 0.26 -7.01
C GLU A 14 1.09 -0.23 -5.56
N ALA A 15 0.94 0.67 -4.58
CA ALA A 15 0.97 0.34 -3.15
C ALA A 15 -0.21 -0.56 -2.74
N LYS A 16 -1.42 -0.27 -3.25
CA LYS A 16 -2.60 -1.11 -3.00
C LYS A 16 -2.45 -2.49 -3.62
N ALA A 17 -1.99 -2.56 -4.88
CA ALA A 17 -1.75 -3.84 -5.55
C ALA A 17 -0.73 -4.69 -4.80
N ALA A 18 0.35 -4.09 -4.28
CA ALA A 18 1.34 -4.78 -3.46
C ALA A 18 0.74 -5.28 -2.14
N ALA A 19 -0.08 -4.46 -1.47
CA ALA A 19 -0.76 -4.83 -0.24
C ALA A 19 -1.72 -6.03 -0.44
N GLU A 20 -2.42 -6.06 -1.56
CA GLU A 20 -3.32 -7.17 -1.94
C GLU A 20 -2.55 -8.45 -2.29
N ARG A 21 -1.40 -8.32 -2.96
CA ARG A 21 -0.52 -9.47 -3.29
C ARG A 21 0.21 -10.03 -2.06
N GLY A 22 0.32 -9.24 -0.98
CA GLY A 22 1.07 -9.60 0.22
C GLY A 22 2.59 -9.47 0.05
N GLU A 23 3.05 -8.76 -0.97
CA GLU A 23 4.46 -8.46 -1.22
C GLU A 23 4.98 -7.44 -0.20
N THR A 24 6.28 -7.44 0.10
CA THR A 24 6.84 -6.43 1.01
C THR A 24 7.03 -5.08 0.31
N PRO A 25 7.00 -3.95 1.04
CA PRO A 25 7.30 -2.64 0.44
C PRO A 25 8.69 -2.59 -0.22
N ASN A 26 9.64 -3.37 0.27
CA ASN A 26 11.00 -3.45 -0.29
C ASN A 26 11.05 -4.17 -1.65
N GLU A 27 10.11 -5.06 -1.92
CA GLU A 27 10.02 -5.78 -3.19
C GLU A 27 9.14 -5.02 -4.20
N ALA A 28 8.11 -4.31 -3.72
CA ALA A 28 7.13 -3.67 -4.59
C ALA A 28 7.38 -2.17 -4.85
N CYS A 29 8.03 -1.45 -3.91
CA CYS A 29 8.32 -0.03 -4.08
C CYS A 29 9.50 0.14 -5.05
N ARG A 30 9.24 0.76 -6.21
CA ARG A 30 10.29 1.11 -7.20
C ARG A 30 10.98 2.44 -6.88
N TYR A 31 10.46 3.20 -5.93
CA TYR A 31 10.98 4.51 -5.55
C TYR A 31 11.91 4.38 -4.34
N PRO A 32 12.95 5.24 -4.22
CA PRO A 32 13.78 5.30 -3.02
C PRO A 32 12.95 5.64 -1.79
N PHE A 33 13.23 5.04 -0.64
CA PHE A 33 12.51 5.34 0.61
C PHE A 33 12.78 6.75 1.15
N ASP A 34 13.92 7.34 0.78
CA ASP A 34 14.24 8.74 1.09
C ASP A 34 13.46 9.74 0.21
N ASP A 35 12.82 9.27 -0.88
CA ASP A 35 12.00 10.11 -1.75
C ASP A 35 10.57 10.25 -1.22
N PRO A 36 9.92 11.42 -1.36
CA PRO A 36 8.51 11.59 -1.01
C PRO A 36 7.59 10.53 -1.65
N ALA A 37 7.91 10.03 -2.84
CA ALA A 37 7.15 8.96 -3.49
C ALA A 37 7.27 7.62 -2.75
N GLY A 38 8.47 7.27 -2.27
CA GLY A 38 8.70 6.06 -1.48
C GLY A 38 8.02 6.13 -0.11
N GLN A 39 8.09 7.29 0.55
CA GLN A 39 7.38 7.52 1.81
C GLN A 39 5.86 7.41 1.64
N ALA A 40 5.32 8.01 0.56
CA ALA A 40 3.90 7.90 0.23
C ALA A 40 3.49 6.44 -0.03
N PHE A 41 4.28 5.69 -0.80
CA PHE A 41 4.05 4.28 -1.08
C PHE A 41 3.94 3.44 0.20
N VAL A 42 4.93 3.55 1.10
CA VAL A 42 4.98 2.79 2.36
C VAL A 42 3.77 3.11 3.24
N ARG A 43 3.39 4.39 3.33
CA ARG A 43 2.21 4.81 4.09
C ARG A 43 0.94 4.17 3.53
N ILE A 44 0.69 4.31 2.22
CA ILE A 44 -0.52 3.78 1.57
C ILE A 44 -0.57 2.25 1.67
N TYR A 45 0.56 1.58 1.47
CA TYR A 45 0.67 0.12 1.59
C TYR A 45 0.26 -0.35 3.00
N ASN A 46 0.81 0.28 4.05
CA ASN A 46 0.52 -0.11 5.43
C ASN A 46 -0.95 0.15 5.80
N GLU A 47 -1.50 1.30 5.43
CA GLU A 47 -2.92 1.62 5.62
C GLU A 47 -3.83 0.58 4.94
N HIS A 48 -3.48 0.16 3.71
CA HIS A 48 -4.28 -0.83 3.00
C HIS A 48 -4.14 -2.24 3.57
N ARG A 49 -2.93 -2.65 3.96
CA ARG A 49 -2.68 -3.93 4.66
C ARG A 49 -3.45 -4.02 5.98
N ASP A 50 -3.45 -2.95 6.76
CA ASP A 50 -4.19 -2.89 8.01
C ASP A 50 -5.70 -2.99 7.75
N ALA A 51 -6.24 -2.22 6.80
CA ALA A 51 -7.64 -2.31 6.40
C ALA A 51 -8.04 -3.71 5.92
N LEU A 52 -7.19 -4.38 5.13
CA LEU A 52 -7.41 -5.77 4.70
C LEU A 52 -7.41 -6.74 5.89
N ARG A 53 -6.51 -6.55 6.86
CA ARG A 53 -6.43 -7.36 8.08
C ARG A 53 -7.65 -7.17 8.98
N VAL A 54 -8.10 -5.93 9.17
CA VAL A 54 -9.32 -5.60 9.92
C VAL A 54 -10.54 -6.24 9.26
N ARG A 55 -10.68 -6.10 7.93
CA ARG A 55 -11.76 -6.74 7.16
C ARG A 55 -11.76 -8.26 7.28
N ALA A 56 -10.59 -8.90 7.18
CA ALA A 56 -10.47 -10.35 7.35
C ALA A 56 -10.88 -10.81 8.76
N SER A 57 -10.58 -9.99 9.77
CA SER A 57 -10.94 -10.27 11.18
C SER A 57 -12.45 -10.12 11.41
N GLN A 58 -13.08 -9.09 10.84
CA GLN A 58 -14.53 -8.88 10.91
C GLN A 58 -15.32 -10.00 10.19
N HIS A 59 -14.86 -10.43 9.01
CA HIS A 59 -15.52 -11.47 8.23
C HIS A 59 -15.50 -12.86 8.91
N THR A 60 -14.59 -13.09 9.85
CA THR A 60 -14.53 -14.34 10.62
C THR A 60 -15.53 -14.35 11.78
N SER A 61 -15.81 -13.21 12.40
CA SER A 61 -16.80 -13.09 13.48
C SER A 61 -18.24 -13.26 12.99
N GLU A 62 -18.54 -12.88 11.75
CA GLU A 62 -19.92 -12.91 11.23
C GLU A 62 -20.41 -14.30 10.79
N ARG A 63 -19.51 -15.30 10.76
CA ARG A 63 -19.83 -16.69 10.37
C ARG A 63 -20.03 -17.64 11.55
N SER A 64 -20.04 -17.10 12.78
CA SER A 64 -20.21 -17.86 14.02
C SER A 64 -21.47 -17.42 14.76
N VAL A 65 -22.64 -17.46 14.10
CA VAL A 65 -23.96 -17.41 14.74
C VAL A 65 -24.89 -18.38 14.04
#